data_AF-A0A7C1L5P8-F1
#
_entry.id   AF-A0A7C1L5P8-F1
#
_cell.length_a   1.000
_cell.length_b   1.000
_cell.length_c   1.000
_cell.angle_alpha   90.00
_cell.angle_beta   90.00
_cell.angle_gamma   90.00
#
_symmetry.space_group_name_H-M   'P 1'
#
loop_
_entity.id
_entity.type
_entity.pdbx_description
1 polymer ?
#
loop_
_entity_poly.entity_id
_entity_poly.type
_entity_poly.pdbx_seq_one_letter_code
_entity_poly.pdbx_strand_id
1 'polypeptide(L)'
;MRKRLVKILDDIARASIIVVGDVMLDEYIIGNSERISPEAPEPIITEQKRRYVPGGAANVAVNITSLGAKAHLFGIIGDDSEGELFRKTLGSAGVDDKGIRTVKDRPTTRKTRLIARGNQVLRVDRETTADIESFTEKEIIESIIKLPEKVVVVSDYAKGTITTELVKSLNEAGKCVIVDPKSSDLGKYSHSYIVTPISHWVLLRRFDVCRQQFRRLYLQHYMHRQVNFLLLQSLLKLR
;
A
#
# COMPACT_ATOMS: atom_id res chain seq x y z
N MET A 1 -23.74 -20.31 7.70
CA MET A 1 -22.99 -19.17 7.13
C MET A 1 -22.62 -18.12 8.18
N ARG A 2 -23.57 -17.54 8.95
CA ARG A 2 -23.32 -16.52 9.98
C ARG A 2 -22.28 -16.90 11.05
N LYS A 3 -22.34 -18.12 11.61
CA LYS A 3 -21.37 -18.61 12.61
C LYS A 3 -19.91 -18.67 12.11
N ARG A 4 -19.73 -19.01 10.83
CA ARG A 4 -18.39 -19.06 10.20
C ARG A 4 -17.83 -17.67 9.99
N LEU A 5 -18.66 -16.72 9.57
CA LEU A 5 -18.26 -15.33 9.40
C LEU A 5 -17.82 -14.70 10.73
N VAL A 6 -18.63 -14.86 11.79
CA VAL A 6 -18.29 -14.36 13.13
C VAL A 6 -16.96 -14.93 13.60
N LYS A 7 -16.76 -16.25 13.48
CA LYS A 7 -15.48 -16.88 13.83
C LYS A 7 -14.29 -16.30 13.07
N ILE A 8 -14.43 -16.06 11.76
CA ILE A 8 -13.37 -15.47 10.95
C ILE A 8 -13.04 -14.05 11.41
N LEU A 9 -14.06 -13.23 11.71
CA LEU A 9 -13.84 -11.87 12.22
C LEU A 9 -13.16 -11.88 13.59
N ASP A 10 -13.56 -12.80 14.48
CA ASP A 10 -12.91 -12.98 15.79
C ASP A 10 -11.46 -13.44 15.66
N ASP A 11 -11.17 -14.33 14.71
CA ASP A 11 -9.81 -14.80 14.42
C ASP A 11 -8.95 -13.65 13.86
N ILE A 12 -9.51 -12.81 12.97
CA ILE A 12 -8.82 -11.63 12.43
C ILE A 12 -8.55 -10.61 13.54
N ALA A 13 -9.53 -10.33 14.40
CA ALA A 13 -9.36 -9.35 15.48
C ALA A 13 -8.27 -9.75 16.49
N ARG A 14 -7.93 -11.04 16.58
CA ARG A 14 -6.81 -11.54 17.40
C ARG A 14 -5.46 -11.52 16.69
N ALA A 15 -5.43 -11.24 15.39
CA ALA A 15 -4.19 -11.22 14.62
C ALA A 15 -3.36 -9.97 14.93
N SER A 16 -2.04 -10.13 14.92
CA SER A 16 -1.06 -9.05 14.95
C SER A 16 -0.15 -9.21 13.74
N ILE A 17 -0.05 -8.17 12.92
CA ILE A 17 0.60 -8.20 11.61
C ILE A 17 1.62 -7.07 11.53
N ILE A 18 2.81 -7.39 11.03
CA ILE A 18 3.83 -6.38 10.71
C ILE A 18 3.58 -5.87 9.29
N VAL A 19 3.59 -4.56 9.10
CA VAL A 19 3.53 -3.92 7.79
C VAL A 19 4.80 -3.10 7.62
N VAL A 20 5.53 -3.31 6.54
CA VAL A 20 6.71 -2.50 6.20
C VAL A 20 6.61 -2.01 4.77
N GLY A 21 6.93 -0.75 4.52
CA GLY A 21 6.91 -0.25 3.15
C GLY A 21 6.92 1.26 3.03
N ASP A 22 6.73 1.69 1.78
CA ASP A 22 6.68 3.10 1.45
C ASP A 22 5.37 3.70 2.01
N VAL A 23 5.51 4.53 3.04
CA VAL A 23 4.41 5.32 3.60
C VAL A 23 4.30 6.64 2.85
N MET A 24 3.07 7.15 2.73
CA MET A 24 2.82 8.41 2.04
C MET A 24 1.60 9.13 2.60
N LEU A 25 1.55 10.44 2.39
CA LEU A 25 0.39 11.27 2.66
C LEU A 25 -0.43 11.43 1.37
N ASP A 26 -1.60 10.82 1.31
CA ASP A 26 -2.55 11.08 0.21
C ASP A 26 -3.35 12.35 0.56
N GLU A 27 -3.18 13.40 -0.25
CA GLU A 27 -3.89 14.67 -0.12
C GLU A 27 -4.97 14.77 -1.19
N TYR A 28 -6.18 15.14 -0.79
CA TYR A 28 -7.31 15.35 -1.68
C TYR A 28 -7.77 16.80 -1.58
N ILE A 29 -7.63 17.54 -2.67
CA ILE A 29 -8.16 18.88 -2.85
C ILE A 29 -9.41 18.76 -3.71
N ILE A 30 -10.58 18.97 -3.10
CA ILE A 30 -11.88 18.80 -3.74
C ILE A 30 -12.47 20.18 -3.95
N GLY A 31 -12.89 20.47 -5.18
CA GLY A 31 -13.45 21.75 -5.54
C GLY A 31 -14.30 21.72 -6.79
N ASN A 32 -14.82 22.88 -7.16
CA ASN A 32 -15.54 23.09 -8.40
C ASN A 32 -14.63 23.70 -9.45
N SER A 33 -14.85 23.32 -10.72
CA SER A 33 -14.21 23.96 -11.87
C SER A 33 -15.28 24.53 -12.79
N GLU A 34 -15.48 25.83 -12.66
CA GLU A 34 -16.50 26.60 -13.39
C GLU A 34 -15.88 27.63 -14.35
N ARG A 35 -14.59 27.91 -14.21
CA ARG A 35 -13.86 28.92 -14.98
C ARG A 35 -12.58 28.34 -15.55
N ILE A 36 -12.17 28.87 -16.70
CA ILE A 36 -10.85 28.66 -17.30
C ILE A 36 -9.95 29.83 -16.88
N SER A 37 -8.66 29.57 -16.72
CA SER A 37 -7.70 30.62 -16.39
C SER A 37 -7.59 31.66 -17.52
N PRO A 38 -7.53 32.96 -17.20
CA PRO A 38 -7.26 34.00 -18.21
C PRO A 38 -5.79 34.00 -18.66
N GLU A 39 -4.90 33.34 -17.91
CA GLU A 39 -3.46 33.31 -18.18
C GLU A 39 -3.07 32.16 -19.12
N ALA A 40 -3.81 31.04 -19.07
CA ALA A 40 -3.56 29.85 -19.88
C ALA A 40 -4.82 28.95 -19.91
N PRO A 41 -4.99 28.02 -20.87
CA PRO A 41 -6.25 27.31 -21.11
C PRO A 41 -6.55 26.18 -20.10
N GLU A 42 -6.05 26.27 -18.87
CA GLU A 42 -6.28 25.29 -17.81
C GLU A 42 -7.51 25.62 -16.94
N PRO A 43 -8.20 24.59 -16.41
CA PRO A 43 -9.29 24.79 -15.47
C PRO A 43 -8.81 25.42 -14.14
N ILE A 44 -9.53 26.43 -13.66
CA ILE A 44 -9.40 26.89 -12.27
C ILE A 44 -10.26 25.98 -11.38
N ILE A 45 -9.68 25.51 -10.27
CA ILE A 45 -10.39 24.78 -9.22
C ILE A 45 -10.53 25.68 -8.00
N THR A 46 -11.76 26.03 -7.63
CA THR A 46 -12.05 26.67 -6.34
C THR A 46 -12.18 25.60 -5.27
N GLU A 47 -11.18 25.52 -4.39
CA GLU A 47 -11.12 24.55 -3.30
C GLU A 47 -12.31 24.74 -2.34
N GLN A 48 -13.04 23.65 -2.11
CA GLN A 48 -14.13 23.58 -1.13
C GLN A 48 -13.74 22.75 0.08
N LYS A 49 -12.87 21.76 -0.12
CA LYS A 49 -12.49 20.81 0.92
C LYS A 49 -11.11 20.26 0.69
N ARG A 50 -10.36 20.15 1.79
CA ARG A 50 -9.10 19.41 1.86
C ARG A 50 -9.22 18.21 2.78
N ARG A 51 -8.62 17.08 2.40
CA ARG A 51 -8.50 15.89 3.24
C ARG A 51 -7.11 15.28 3.12
N TYR A 52 -6.63 14.75 4.23
CA TYR A 52 -5.38 14.01 4.33
C TYR A 52 -5.69 12.58 4.79
N VAL A 53 -5.08 11.59 4.13
CA VAL A 53 -5.29 10.17 4.41
C VAL A 53 -3.95 9.44 4.40
N PRO A 54 -3.71 8.46 5.30
CA PRO A 54 -2.50 7.64 5.23
C PRO A 54 -2.55 6.76 3.97
N GLY A 55 -1.52 6.87 3.13
CA GLY A 55 -1.38 6.13 1.88
C GLY A 55 -0.28 5.08 1.94
N GLY A 56 -0.16 4.29 0.88
CA GLY A 56 0.91 3.29 0.75
C GLY A 56 0.81 2.18 1.80
N ALA A 57 1.95 1.84 2.41
CA ALA A 57 2.01 0.88 3.52
C ALA A 57 1.11 1.30 4.70
N ALA A 58 0.94 2.61 4.93
CA ALA A 58 0.09 3.10 6.00
C ALA A 58 -1.38 2.76 5.78
N ASN A 59 -1.87 2.81 4.53
CA ASN A 59 -3.24 2.40 4.20
C ASN A 59 -3.46 0.90 4.46
N VAL A 60 -2.42 0.07 4.25
CA VAL A 60 -2.48 -1.37 4.58
C VAL A 60 -2.66 -1.54 6.09
N ALA A 61 -1.87 -0.83 6.90
CA ALA A 61 -2.00 -0.86 8.36
C ALA A 61 -3.37 -0.37 8.83
N VAL A 62 -3.89 0.72 8.27
CA VAL A 62 -5.24 1.24 8.59
C VAL A 62 -6.32 0.20 8.28
N ASN A 63 -6.24 -0.49 7.14
CA ASN A 63 -7.20 -1.53 6.80
C ASN A 63 -7.15 -2.71 7.79
N ILE A 64 -5.95 -3.15 8.19
CA ILE A 64 -5.76 -4.21 9.19
C ILE A 64 -6.38 -3.78 10.53
N THR A 65 -6.09 -2.58 10.99
CA THR A 65 -6.66 -2.02 12.23
C THR A 65 -8.18 -1.89 12.15
N SER A 66 -8.74 -1.50 11.00
CA SER A 66 -10.19 -1.38 10.81
C SER A 66 -10.94 -2.71 10.93
N LEU A 67 -10.24 -3.83 10.71
CA LEU A 67 -10.78 -5.19 10.89
C LEU A 67 -10.65 -5.69 12.34
N GLY A 68 -10.15 -4.85 13.26
CA GLY A 68 -9.96 -5.16 14.68
C GLY A 68 -8.62 -5.83 14.99
N ALA A 69 -7.79 -6.11 13.99
CA ALA A 69 -6.46 -6.67 14.17
C ALA A 69 -5.45 -5.60 14.60
N LYS A 70 -4.30 -6.02 15.12
CA LYS A 70 -3.18 -5.11 15.43
C LYS A 70 -2.23 -5.00 14.23
N ALA A 71 -1.85 -3.78 13.87
CA ALA A 71 -0.86 -3.52 12.84
C ALA A 71 0.38 -2.84 13.42
N HIS A 72 1.56 -3.41 13.18
CA HIS A 72 2.86 -2.80 13.46
C HIS A 72 3.41 -2.17 12.18
N LEU A 73 3.27 -0.86 12.01
CA LEU A 73 3.68 -0.17 10.78
C LEU A 73 5.13 0.32 10.88
N PHE A 74 5.94 -0.07 9.89
CA PHE A 74 7.29 0.38 9.65
C PHE A 74 7.39 1.10 8.32
N GLY A 75 8.08 2.23 8.31
CA GLY A 75 8.28 3.04 7.14
C GLY A 75 9.08 4.28 7.47
N ILE A 76 9.28 5.12 6.47
CA ILE A 76 10.09 6.33 6.63
C ILE A 76 9.37 7.58 6.14
N ILE A 77 9.60 8.68 6.83
CA ILE A 77 9.11 10.02 6.50
C ILE A 77 10.27 11.02 6.54
N GLY A 78 10.08 12.18 5.95
CA GLY A 78 10.99 13.31 6.06
C GLY A 78 10.88 14.04 7.39
N ASP A 79 11.90 14.85 7.67
CA ASP A 79 11.86 15.88 8.72
C ASP A 79 11.20 17.15 8.16
N ASP A 80 9.90 17.04 7.85
CA ASP A 80 9.13 18.10 7.21
C ASP A 80 7.68 18.18 7.73
N SER A 81 6.99 19.24 7.34
CA SER A 81 5.61 19.50 7.76
C SER A 81 4.64 18.38 7.36
N GLU A 82 4.91 17.73 6.23
CA GLU A 82 4.15 16.61 5.71
C GLU A 82 4.36 15.34 6.54
N GLY A 83 5.55 15.14 7.09
CA GLY A 83 5.85 14.06 8.04
C GLY A 83 5.07 14.20 9.35
N GLU A 84 5.03 15.41 9.91
CA GLU A 84 4.22 15.71 11.10
C GLU A 84 2.72 15.54 10.83
N LEU A 85 2.25 16.01 9.67
CA LEU A 85 0.86 15.82 9.26
C LEU A 85 0.53 14.35 9.02
N PHE A 86 1.47 13.57 8.48
CA PHE A 86 1.33 12.12 8.33
C PHE A 86 1.16 11.44 9.69
N ARG A 87 2.01 11.72 10.68
CA ARG A 87 1.87 11.19 12.05
C ARG A 87 0.51 11.48 12.66
N LYS A 88 0.05 12.73 12.57
CA LYS A 88 -1.29 13.13 13.06
C LYS A 88 -2.41 12.36 12.36
N THR A 89 -2.32 12.20 11.05
CA THR A 89 -3.33 11.49 10.25
C THR A 89 -3.32 9.99 10.58
N LEU A 90 -2.14 9.40 10.80
CA LEU A 90 -1.97 8.00 11.18
C LEU A 90 -2.58 7.71 12.56
N GLY A 91 -2.28 8.55 13.56
CA GLY A 91 -2.85 8.44 14.90
C GLY A 91 -4.38 8.62 14.90
N SER A 92 -4.91 9.53 14.07
CA SER A 92 -6.35 9.70 13.89
C SER A 92 -7.03 8.47 13.25
N ALA A 93 -6.27 7.65 12.52
CA ALA A 93 -6.72 6.39 11.93
C ALA A 93 -6.52 5.17 12.85
N GLY A 94 -6.05 5.37 14.09
CA GLY A 94 -5.89 4.31 15.09
C GLY A 94 -4.64 3.45 14.91
N VAL A 95 -3.66 3.89 14.11
CA VAL A 95 -2.39 3.20 13.92
C VAL A 95 -1.29 3.98 14.66
N ASP A 96 -0.45 3.30 15.45
CA ASP A 96 0.68 3.93 16.12
C ASP A 96 1.86 4.16 15.15
N ASP A 97 2.66 5.17 15.44
CA ASP A 97 3.78 5.60 14.60
C ASP A 97 5.15 5.12 15.12
N LYS A 98 5.21 4.17 16.07
CA LYS A 98 6.47 3.76 16.73
C LYS A 98 7.50 3.17 15.78
N GLY A 99 7.05 2.55 14.69
CA GLY A 99 7.91 2.01 13.63
C GLY A 99 8.23 3.00 12.51
N ILE A 100 7.72 4.24 12.57
CA ILE A 100 8.01 5.28 11.60
C ILE A 100 9.33 5.98 11.96
N ARG A 101 10.29 5.98 11.03
CA ARG A 101 11.57 6.68 11.19
C ARG A 101 11.57 7.99 10.40
N THR A 102 12.10 9.04 11.00
CA THR A 102 12.34 10.33 10.34
C THR A 102 13.74 10.32 9.73
N VAL A 103 13.84 10.61 8.44
CA VAL A 103 15.09 10.66 7.68
C VAL A 103 15.35 12.09 7.25
N LYS A 104 16.53 12.63 7.58
CA LYS A 104 16.94 13.98 7.14
C LYS A 104 17.16 14.01 5.63
N ASP A 105 17.02 15.19 5.04
CA ASP A 105 17.27 15.44 3.61
C ASP A 105 16.42 14.62 2.62
N ARG A 106 15.34 14.01 3.12
CA ARG A 106 14.38 13.25 2.34
C ARG A 106 12.98 13.86 2.51
N PRO A 107 12.24 14.15 1.42
CA PRO A 107 10.87 14.61 1.56
C PRO A 107 9.95 13.45 1.97
N THR A 108 8.98 13.73 2.84
CA THR A 108 7.85 12.81 3.04
C THR A 108 7.10 12.64 1.72
N THR A 109 6.86 11.39 1.31
CA THR A 109 6.11 11.11 0.08
C THR A 109 4.69 11.65 0.20
N ARG A 110 4.29 12.57 -0.68
CA ARG A 110 2.93 13.11 -0.76
C ARG A 110 2.37 12.94 -2.16
N LYS A 111 1.10 12.54 -2.24
CA LYS A 111 0.34 12.45 -3.49
C LYS A 111 -0.90 13.32 -3.41
N THR A 112 -0.83 14.49 -4.01
CA THR A 112 -1.92 15.46 -4.04
C THR A 112 -2.79 15.19 -5.26
N ARG A 113 -4.08 14.96 -5.04
CA ARG A 113 -5.09 14.72 -6.08
C ARG A 113 -6.09 15.87 -6.07
N LEU A 114 -6.17 16.57 -7.20
CA LEU A 114 -7.16 17.62 -7.42
C LEU A 114 -8.39 16.97 -8.04
N ILE A 115 -9.53 17.11 -7.37
CA ILE A 115 -10.79 16.52 -7.78
C ILE A 115 -11.77 17.64 -8.10
N ALA A 116 -12.32 17.62 -9.30
CA ALA A 116 -13.41 18.51 -9.72
C ALA A 116 -14.51 17.72 -10.43
N ARG A 117 -15.78 18.08 -10.15
CA ARG A 117 -16.96 17.40 -10.73
C ARG A 117 -16.93 15.87 -10.56
N GLY A 118 -16.40 15.40 -9.42
CA GLY A 118 -16.28 13.97 -9.10
C GLY A 118 -15.11 13.24 -9.78
N ASN A 119 -14.34 13.89 -10.65
CA ASN A 119 -13.23 13.28 -11.37
C ASN A 119 -11.89 13.84 -10.91
N GLN A 120 -10.84 13.02 -10.93
CA GLN A 120 -9.48 13.50 -10.70
C GLN A 120 -9.00 14.26 -11.94
N VAL A 121 -8.66 15.53 -11.75
CA VAL A 121 -8.19 16.43 -12.81
C VAL A 121 -6.67 16.39 -12.90
N LEU A 122 -5.98 16.47 -11.76
CA LEU A 122 -4.53 16.54 -11.70
C LEU A 122 -4.01 15.73 -10.51
N ARG A 123 -2.81 15.17 -10.67
CA ARG A 123 -2.02 14.61 -9.58
C ARG A 123 -0.66 15.29 -9.51
N VAL A 124 -0.25 15.66 -8.31
CA VAL A 124 1.08 16.20 -8.02
C VAL A 124 1.73 15.29 -6.98
N ASP A 125 2.88 14.73 -7.34
CA ASP A 125 3.63 13.83 -6.47
C ASP A 125 4.88 14.57 -5.96
N ARG A 126 5.11 14.57 -4.63
CA ARG A 126 6.35 15.02 -4.00
C ARG A 126 7.00 13.80 -3.37
N GLU A 127 8.09 13.32 -3.95
CA GLU A 127 8.69 12.05 -3.56
C GLU A 127 10.16 11.93 -3.98
N THR A 128 10.84 10.93 -3.43
CA THR A 128 12.14 10.44 -3.91
C THR A 128 12.04 8.92 -4.13
N THR A 129 12.88 8.41 -5.01
CA THR A 129 13.04 6.96 -5.25
C THR A 129 14.39 6.45 -4.77
N ALA A 130 15.20 7.29 -4.12
CA ALA A 130 16.47 6.89 -3.55
C ALA A 130 16.24 5.86 -2.43
N ASP A 131 17.05 4.81 -2.42
CA ASP A 131 17.05 3.81 -1.37
C ASP A 131 17.38 4.46 -0.02
N ILE A 132 16.83 3.87 1.05
CA ILE A 132 17.16 4.25 2.41
C ILE A 132 18.62 3.98 2.74
N GLU A 133 19.19 4.81 3.60
CA GLU A 133 20.55 4.60 4.07
C GLU A 133 20.65 3.33 4.94
N SER A 134 21.77 2.62 4.79
CA SER A 134 22.03 1.34 5.46
C SER A 134 21.89 1.38 6.99
N PHE A 135 22.15 2.52 7.63
CA PHE A 135 21.94 2.69 9.07
C PHE A 135 20.45 2.61 9.43
N THR A 136 19.61 3.40 8.77
CA THR A 136 18.15 3.41 8.99
C THR A 136 17.52 2.07 8.61
N GLU A 137 17.99 1.46 7.52
CA GLU A 137 17.59 0.12 7.10
C GLU A 137 17.82 -0.93 8.20
N LYS A 138 19.02 -0.97 8.79
CA LYS A 138 19.35 -1.89 9.88
C LYS A 138 18.45 -1.68 11.10
N GLU A 139 18.20 -0.43 11.48
CA GLU A 139 17.29 -0.13 12.60
C GLU A 139 15.87 -0.66 12.36
N ILE A 140 15.35 -0.53 11.13
CA ILE A 140 14.03 -1.06 10.75
C ILE A 140 14.04 -2.59 10.82
N ILE A 141 15.04 -3.24 10.22
CA ILE A 141 15.20 -4.70 10.21
C ILE A 141 15.24 -5.24 11.65
N GLU A 142 16.11 -4.69 12.50
CA GLU A 142 16.23 -5.13 13.89
C GLU A 142 14.94 -4.94 14.68
N SER A 143 14.25 -3.81 14.48
CA SER A 143 12.98 -3.53 15.14
C SER A 143 11.90 -4.54 14.73
N ILE A 144 11.86 -4.93 13.46
CA ILE A 144 10.92 -5.95 12.94
C ILE A 144 11.26 -7.35 13.46
N ILE A 145 12.55 -7.72 13.49
CA ILE A 145 12.99 -9.06 13.91
C ILE A 145 12.69 -9.29 15.39
N LYS A 146 12.81 -8.27 16.25
CA LYS A 146 12.50 -8.34 17.69
C LYS A 146 11.02 -8.60 17.99
N LEU A 147 10.12 -8.35 17.05
CA LEU A 147 8.69 -8.62 17.22
C LEU A 147 8.40 -10.13 17.12
N PRO A 148 7.56 -10.71 18.00
CA PRO A 148 7.21 -12.13 17.97
C PRO A 148 6.35 -12.52 16.75
N GLU A 149 5.68 -11.55 16.12
CA GLU A 149 4.84 -11.74 14.94
C GLU A 149 5.66 -12.29 13.76
N LYS A 150 5.15 -13.35 13.15
CA LYS A 150 5.80 -14.00 12.01
C LYS A 150 5.40 -13.39 10.67
N VAL A 151 4.17 -12.90 10.53
CA VAL A 151 3.65 -12.42 9.25
C VAL A 151 4.07 -10.97 9.03
N VAL A 152 4.72 -10.72 7.89
CA VAL A 152 5.11 -9.38 7.44
C VAL A 152 4.47 -9.11 6.08
N VAL A 153 3.75 -8.01 5.97
CA VAL A 153 3.27 -7.46 4.70
C VAL A 153 4.22 -6.38 4.23
N VAL A 154 4.83 -6.58 3.07
CA VAL A 154 5.71 -5.63 2.39
C VAL A 154 4.91 -4.89 1.32
N SER A 155 4.82 -3.57 1.44
CA SER A 155 4.15 -2.72 0.46
C SER A 155 5.18 -1.85 -0.26
N ASP A 156 5.68 -2.34 -1.39
CA ASP A 156 6.77 -1.71 -2.15
C ASP A 156 6.20 -0.85 -3.29
N TYR A 157 6.28 0.47 -3.15
CA TYR A 157 5.89 1.46 -4.16
C TYR A 157 7.10 1.98 -4.95
N ALA A 158 8.26 1.33 -4.83
CA ALA A 158 9.52 1.76 -5.41
C ALA A 158 9.90 3.19 -4.99
N LYS A 159 9.69 3.54 -3.71
CA LYS A 159 10.17 4.81 -3.13
C LYS A 159 11.44 4.63 -2.31
N GLY A 160 11.99 3.43 -2.23
CA GLY A 160 13.31 3.18 -1.67
C GLY A 160 13.31 2.74 -0.20
N THR A 161 12.14 2.62 0.45
CA THR A 161 12.06 1.98 1.78
C THR A 161 12.33 0.48 1.70
N ILE A 162 11.90 -0.16 0.60
CA ILE A 162 12.03 -1.59 0.40
C ILE A 162 13.21 -1.89 -0.52
N THR A 163 14.29 -2.36 0.08
CA THR A 163 15.52 -2.80 -0.57
C THR A 163 15.57 -4.33 -0.67
N THR A 164 16.52 -4.85 -1.43
CA THR A 164 16.78 -6.30 -1.47
C THR A 164 17.26 -6.83 -0.12
N GLU A 165 18.13 -6.08 0.58
CA GLU A 165 18.68 -6.51 1.86
C GLU A 165 17.60 -6.60 2.93
N LEU A 166 16.71 -5.61 3.04
CA LEU A 166 15.57 -5.67 3.97
C LEU A 166 14.73 -6.94 3.75
N VAL A 167 14.31 -7.21 2.51
CA VAL A 167 13.49 -8.40 2.22
C VAL A 167 14.25 -9.69 2.54
N LYS A 168 15.54 -9.75 2.21
CA LYS A 168 16.40 -10.90 2.50
C LYS A 168 16.53 -11.14 4.00
N SER A 169 16.90 -10.12 4.79
CA SER A 169 17.09 -10.26 6.24
C SER A 169 15.79 -10.70 6.96
N LEU A 170 14.63 -10.23 6.50
CA LEU A 170 13.34 -10.67 7.06
C LEU A 170 13.07 -12.16 6.79
N ASN A 171 13.36 -12.64 5.59
CA ASN A 171 13.21 -14.06 5.25
C ASN A 171 14.20 -14.93 6.04
N GLU A 172 15.47 -14.52 6.15
CA GLU A 172 16.50 -15.22 6.92
C GLU A 172 16.17 -15.27 8.42
N ALA A 173 15.48 -14.26 8.95
CA ALA A 173 14.95 -14.24 10.32
C ALA A 173 13.70 -15.11 10.52
N GLY A 174 13.26 -15.86 9.50
CA GLY A 174 12.11 -16.76 9.59
C GLY A 174 10.75 -16.06 9.57
N LYS A 175 10.68 -14.80 9.12
CA LYS A 175 9.40 -14.12 8.88
C LYS A 175 8.70 -14.69 7.65
N CYS A 176 7.39 -14.76 7.69
CA CYS A 176 6.52 -15.08 6.57
C CYS A 176 6.22 -13.78 5.80
N VAL A 177 7.02 -13.51 4.76
CA VAL A 177 6.97 -12.26 4.00
C VAL A 177 5.94 -12.34 2.86
N ILE A 178 4.94 -11.47 2.87
CA ILE A 178 3.92 -11.29 1.83
C ILE A 178 4.17 -9.95 1.15
N VAL A 179 4.41 -9.95 -0.15
CA VAL A 179 4.78 -8.73 -0.89
C VAL A 179 3.66 -8.29 -1.83
N ASP A 180 3.29 -7.01 -1.78
CA ASP A 180 2.55 -6.31 -2.84
C ASP A 180 3.56 -5.50 -3.69
N PRO A 181 4.08 -6.05 -4.80
CA PRO A 181 5.13 -5.40 -5.56
C PRO A 181 4.58 -4.37 -6.53
N LYS A 182 5.18 -3.17 -6.54
CA LYS A 182 5.08 -2.22 -7.66
C LYS A 182 6.42 -1.93 -8.34
N SER A 183 7.49 -2.54 -7.84
CA SER A 183 8.80 -2.61 -8.50
C SER A 183 8.73 -3.42 -9.79
N SER A 184 9.48 -3.01 -10.81
CA SER A 184 9.68 -3.76 -12.05
C SER A 184 10.64 -4.95 -11.87
N ASP A 185 11.56 -4.86 -10.91
CA ASP A 185 12.45 -5.94 -10.53
C ASP A 185 11.81 -6.81 -9.45
N LEU A 186 11.31 -7.98 -9.86
CA LEU A 186 10.75 -8.99 -8.96
C LEU A 186 11.83 -9.88 -8.33
N GLY A 187 13.08 -9.83 -8.81
CA GLY A 187 14.21 -10.58 -8.24
C GLY A 187 14.45 -10.23 -6.77
N LYS A 188 14.14 -8.99 -6.38
CA LYS A 188 14.10 -8.49 -5.00
C LYS A 188 13.32 -9.40 -4.02
N TYR A 189 12.35 -10.15 -4.52
CA TYR A 189 11.40 -10.90 -3.68
C TYR A 189 11.56 -12.43 -3.75
N SER A 190 12.67 -12.94 -4.29
CA SER A 190 12.90 -14.37 -4.58
C SER A 190 12.64 -15.35 -3.42
N HIS A 191 12.71 -14.89 -2.18
CA HIS A 191 12.52 -15.71 -0.97
C HIS A 191 11.19 -15.46 -0.25
N SER A 192 10.32 -14.62 -0.79
CA SER A 192 9.05 -14.26 -0.15
C SER A 192 8.04 -15.40 -0.19
N TYR A 193 7.20 -15.50 0.85
CA TYR A 193 6.16 -16.53 0.96
C TYR A 193 5.05 -16.35 -0.08
N ILE A 194 4.57 -15.11 -0.26
CA ILE A 194 3.56 -14.75 -1.27
C ILE A 194 3.97 -13.45 -1.96
N VAL A 195 3.73 -13.37 -3.26
CA VAL A 195 3.82 -12.13 -4.04
C VAL A 195 2.46 -11.88 -4.71
N THR A 196 1.83 -10.73 -4.45
CA THR A 196 0.50 -10.36 -4.97
C THR A 196 0.59 -9.24 -6.01
N PRO A 197 1.07 -9.51 -7.24
CA PRO A 197 1.26 -8.45 -8.23
C PRO A 197 -0.07 -7.93 -8.78
N ILE A 198 -0.16 -6.62 -9.05
CA ILE A 198 -1.29 -6.02 -9.76
C ILE A 198 -1.19 -6.36 -11.26
N SER A 199 -2.34 -6.74 -11.82
CA SER A 199 -2.55 -7.57 -13.02
C SER A 199 -2.12 -7.04 -14.40
N HIS A 200 -1.46 -5.88 -14.53
CA HIS A 200 -1.03 -5.41 -15.86
C HIS A 200 0.33 -5.99 -16.30
N TRP A 201 1.26 -6.23 -15.36
CA TRP A 201 2.66 -6.52 -15.69
C TRP A 201 3.06 -8.00 -15.65
N VAL A 202 2.17 -8.87 -15.17
CA VAL A 202 2.49 -10.29 -14.86
C VAL A 202 2.36 -11.20 -16.09
N LEU A 203 1.78 -10.71 -17.19
CA LEU A 203 1.49 -11.53 -18.37
C LEU A 203 2.74 -11.97 -19.17
N LEU A 204 3.94 -11.49 -18.85
CA LEU A 204 5.12 -11.70 -19.70
C LEU A 204 6.35 -12.34 -19.06
N ARG A 205 6.34 -12.75 -17.77
CA ARG A 205 7.51 -13.42 -17.18
C ARG A 205 7.16 -14.73 -16.48
N ARG A 206 7.69 -15.83 -17.05
CA ARG A 206 7.72 -17.17 -16.45
C ARG A 206 8.45 -17.10 -15.11
N PHE A 207 7.73 -17.35 -14.01
CA PHE A 207 8.34 -17.62 -12.71
C PHE A 207 7.93 -19.01 -12.23
N ASP A 208 8.91 -19.76 -11.73
CA ASP A 208 8.76 -21.11 -11.15
C ASP A 208 8.50 -21.09 -9.64
N VAL A 209 8.30 -19.92 -9.04
CA VAL A 209 8.07 -19.77 -7.59
C VAL A 209 6.65 -20.21 -7.23
N CYS A 210 6.55 -21.39 -6.63
CA CYS A 210 5.36 -22.01 -6.00
C CYS A 210 4.11 -22.18 -6.91
N ARG A 211 4.23 -23.00 -7.97
CA ARG A 211 3.12 -23.35 -8.90
C ARG A 211 1.83 -23.86 -8.22
N GLN A 212 1.88 -24.42 -7.00
CA GLN A 212 0.69 -25.05 -6.40
C GLN A 212 -0.25 -24.07 -5.66
N GLN A 213 0.25 -23.01 -5.02
CA GLN A 213 -0.61 -22.05 -4.30
C GLN A 213 -1.10 -20.91 -5.22
N PHE A 214 -0.25 -20.43 -6.14
CA PHE A 214 -0.61 -19.34 -7.06
C PHE A 214 -1.75 -19.74 -8.00
N ARG A 215 -1.72 -20.95 -8.58
CA ARG A 215 -2.82 -21.43 -9.45
C ARG A 215 -4.15 -21.50 -8.70
N ARG A 216 -4.15 -21.91 -7.43
CA ARG A 216 -5.39 -22.11 -6.66
C ARG A 216 -6.04 -20.80 -6.25
N LEU A 217 -5.26 -19.81 -5.80
CA LEU A 217 -5.74 -18.47 -5.44
C LEU A 217 -6.10 -17.63 -6.67
N TYR A 218 -5.27 -17.66 -7.72
CA TYR A 218 -5.52 -16.89 -8.94
C TYR A 218 -6.73 -17.44 -9.73
N LEU A 219 -6.87 -18.77 -9.90
CA LEU A 219 -8.04 -19.34 -10.57
C LEU A 219 -9.34 -19.14 -9.76
N GLN A 220 -9.30 -19.19 -8.42
CA GLN A 220 -10.49 -18.92 -7.60
C GLN A 220 -10.93 -17.45 -7.66
N HIS A 221 -10.00 -16.49 -7.72
CA HIS A 221 -10.34 -15.08 -7.79
C HIS A 221 -10.71 -14.60 -9.20
N TYR A 222 -10.07 -15.14 -10.25
CA TYR A 222 -10.30 -14.71 -11.63
C TYR A 222 -11.56 -15.34 -12.26
N MET A 223 -11.90 -16.58 -11.90
CA MET A 223 -13.16 -17.21 -12.32
C MET A 223 -14.39 -16.52 -11.72
N HIS A 224 -14.27 -15.86 -10.57
CA HIS A 224 -15.39 -15.13 -9.96
C HIS A 224 -15.62 -13.72 -10.52
N ARG A 225 -14.62 -13.09 -11.15
CA ARG A 225 -14.77 -11.73 -11.73
C ARG A 225 -15.02 -11.69 -13.23
N GLN A 226 -14.58 -12.69 -14.01
CA GLN A 226 -14.88 -12.72 -15.45
C GLN A 226 -16.21 -13.41 -15.82
N VAL A 227 -16.73 -14.28 -14.95
CA VAL A 227 -18.00 -14.98 -15.25
C VAL A 227 -19.21 -14.04 -15.15
N ASN A 228 -19.19 -12.99 -14.32
CA ASN A 228 -20.33 -12.08 -14.20
C ASN A 228 -20.48 -11.05 -15.33
N PHE A 229 -19.43 -10.68 -16.06
CA PHE A 229 -19.56 -9.69 -17.15
C PHE A 229 -19.91 -10.35 -18.49
N LEU A 230 -19.37 -11.54 -18.75
CA LEU A 230 -19.66 -12.30 -19.98
C LEU A 230 -20.98 -13.09 -19.92
N LEU A 231 -21.42 -13.59 -18.76
CA LEU A 231 -22.79 -14.17 -18.64
C LEU A 231 -23.89 -13.10 -18.76
N LEU A 232 -23.67 -11.89 -18.24
CA LEU A 232 -24.67 -10.81 -18.37
C LEU A 232 -24.80 -10.31 -19.82
N GLN A 233 -23.71 -10.28 -20.59
CA GLN A 233 -23.78 -9.91 -22.01
C GLN A 233 -24.35 -11.00 -22.92
N SER A 234 -24.25 -12.28 -22.53
CA SER A 234 -24.86 -13.39 -23.29
C SER A 234 -26.34 -13.61 -22.93
N LEU A 235 -26.77 -13.24 -21.72
CA LEU A 235 -28.20 -13.23 -21.34
C LEU A 235 -29.00 -12.05 -21.91
N LEU A 236 -28.34 -10.95 -22.32
CA LEU A 236 -28.99 -9.79 -22.95
C LEU A 236 -29.08 -9.84 -24.48
N LYS A 237 -28.60 -10.93 -25.11
CA LYS A 237 -28.75 -11.20 -26.56
C LYS A 237 -29.75 -12.33 -26.88
N LEU A 238 -30.53 -12.76 -25.88
CA LEU A 238 -31.63 -13.72 -26.03
C LEU A 238 -32.96 -13.08 -25.57
N ARG A 239 -33.27 -11.92 -26.15
CA ARG A 239 -34.62 -11.41 -26.38
C ARG A 239 -34.63 -10.61 -27.68
#